data_AF-A0A927CDC2-F1
#
_entry.id   AF-A0A927CDC2-F1
#
_cell.length_a   1.000
_cell.length_b   1.000
_cell.length_c   1.000
_cell.angle_alpha   90.00
_cell.angle_beta   90.00
_cell.angle_gamma   90.00
#
_symmetry.space_group_name_H-M   'P 1'
#
loop_
_entity.id
_entity.type
_entity.pdbx_description
1 polymer ?
#
loop_
_entity_poly.entity_id
_entity_poly.type
_entity_poly.pdbx_seq_one_letter_code
_entity_poly.pdbx_strand_id
1 'polypeptide(L)'
;MKALKKNVLILVVMSLFLLSVACTNTGNRDAEQTGEVQQMMKQPAEGSASILSNYREPGVIAKPSDFPWMPEIVLTKQPFGGYTADFNIESFAPPATPDKMTYYVDIHTGNDLNDGLTAATAFQSIHKGLQQPDVDILYIAPGLYPKNKGFNRVSPTRDIVIKPTYKGKVISSAHVELDLTLDAAYTHVYRATSHAGIEAVYDLGLRDEYGDGRKLSGTESPAEVAQTPGSWYSDGSTIWLRLEDDRTPDEDVRAYGGGINGLINNNITAYIEGIEFHGGSPFVVTNQTASDDIRVYFKDCAFRYSSSAGSNGLSIRGASEVFLQNCIASRNHKDGFNYHVKNDIVPRVLEVNCIGRHNGIDGDKDSINNGSTQHDGGIIIRVNGLYYGNEGYNIADINGSKSWIIGSAAYGSTSILETRNADFMTDGEMWLDGCVSYGSGDDFIVRSGGSMHFKHVMSSNVFQNDTY
;
A
#
# COMPACT_ATOMS: atom_id res chain seq x y z
N MET A 1 35.65 4.08 -2.08
CA MET A 1 34.92 3.11 -1.23
C MET A 1 33.49 3.57 -0.90
N LYS A 2 32.65 3.93 -1.89
CA LYS A 2 31.26 4.36 -1.64
C LYS A 2 30.27 4.03 -2.79
N ALA A 3 30.55 3.00 -3.59
CA ALA A 3 29.73 2.67 -4.78
C ALA A 3 29.43 1.17 -4.94
N LEU A 4 29.38 0.39 -3.85
CA LEU A 4 29.18 -1.07 -3.95
C LEU A 4 28.08 -1.65 -3.04
N LYS A 5 27.07 -0.86 -2.65
CA LYS A 5 25.99 -1.32 -1.75
C LYS A 5 24.58 -1.36 -2.36
N LYS A 6 24.40 -1.07 -3.65
CA LYS A 6 23.06 -1.10 -4.28
C LYS A 6 22.74 -2.35 -5.12
N ASN A 7 23.72 -3.22 -5.41
CA ASN A 7 23.51 -4.40 -6.27
C ASN A 7 23.34 -5.74 -5.50
N VAL A 8 23.24 -5.71 -4.18
CA VAL A 8 23.16 -6.93 -3.36
C VAL A 8 21.71 -7.38 -3.11
N LEU A 9 20.71 -6.51 -3.28
CA LEU A 9 19.31 -6.86 -2.97
C LEU A 9 18.64 -7.69 -4.07
N ILE A 10 19.08 -7.56 -5.32
CA ILE A 10 18.47 -8.26 -6.48
C ILE A 10 19.00 -9.69 -6.64
N LEU A 11 20.22 -9.98 -6.16
CA LEU A 11 20.78 -11.34 -6.20
C LEU A 11 20.17 -12.29 -5.14
N VAL A 12 19.56 -11.74 -4.09
CA VAL A 12 18.98 -12.53 -2.99
C VAL A 12 17.66 -13.20 -3.41
N VAL A 13 16.86 -12.57 -4.28
CA VAL A 13 15.59 -13.14 -4.74
C VAL A 13 15.80 -14.34 -5.69
N MET A 14 16.84 -14.30 -6.53
CA MET A 14 17.20 -15.46 -7.37
C MET A 14 17.90 -16.59 -6.58
N SER A 15 18.64 -16.26 -5.51
CA SER A 15 19.38 -17.27 -4.72
C SER A 15 18.48 -18.04 -3.75
N LEU A 16 17.36 -17.45 -3.28
CA LEU A 16 16.37 -18.17 -2.48
C LEU A 16 15.59 -19.22 -3.29
N PHE A 17 15.45 -19.03 -4.61
CA PHE A 17 14.73 -19.97 -5.49
C PHE A 17 15.50 -21.29 -5.71
N LEU A 18 16.83 -21.27 -5.61
CA LEU A 18 17.67 -22.46 -5.77
C LEU A 18 17.90 -23.23 -4.45
N LEU A 19 17.70 -22.61 -3.29
CA LEU A 19 17.95 -23.26 -1.99
C LEU A 19 16.73 -23.98 -1.40
N SER A 20 15.49 -23.59 -1.77
CA SER A 20 14.27 -24.22 -1.21
C SER A 20 13.94 -25.58 -1.80
N VAL A 21 14.46 -25.92 -2.99
CA VAL A 21 14.27 -27.24 -3.64
C VAL A 21 15.23 -28.30 -3.09
N ALA A 22 16.28 -27.91 -2.36
CA ALA A 22 17.30 -28.85 -1.87
C ALA A 22 17.12 -29.31 -0.41
N CYS A 23 16.10 -28.82 0.32
CA CYS A 23 15.99 -29.03 1.77
C CYS A 23 14.62 -29.54 2.23
N THR A 24 14.13 -30.63 1.64
CA THR A 24 13.10 -31.49 2.24
C THR A 24 13.33 -32.96 1.86
N ASN A 25 14.38 -33.57 2.41
CA ASN A 25 14.39 -35.03 2.55
C ASN A 25 15.46 -35.48 3.56
N THR A 26 15.07 -35.59 4.83
CA THR A 26 15.81 -36.35 5.84
C THR A 26 15.00 -37.59 6.20
N GLY A 27 15.29 -38.70 5.54
CA GLY A 27 14.67 -40.00 5.84
C GLY A 27 15.33 -41.14 5.08
N ASN A 28 16.20 -41.88 5.79
CA ASN A 28 16.83 -43.14 5.41
C ASN A 28 16.11 -43.97 4.34
N ARG A 29 16.81 -44.33 3.26
CA ARG A 29 16.86 -45.69 2.69
C ARG A 29 18.00 -45.81 1.65
N ASP A 30 18.98 -46.61 2.05
CA ASP A 30 19.76 -47.61 1.32
C ASP A 30 20.25 -47.36 -0.12
N ALA A 31 21.54 -47.63 -0.26
CA ALA A 31 22.35 -47.59 -1.46
C ALA A 31 21.88 -48.58 -2.54
N GLU A 32 21.10 -48.11 -3.52
CA GLU A 32 20.97 -48.81 -4.81
C GLU A 32 20.49 -47.89 -5.96
N GLN A 33 20.91 -46.61 -5.97
CA GLN A 33 20.47 -45.67 -7.02
C GLN A 33 21.58 -44.76 -7.58
N THR A 34 22.84 -45.20 -7.52
CA THR A 34 23.96 -44.45 -8.12
C THR A 34 24.14 -44.69 -9.63
N GLY A 35 23.34 -45.59 -10.23
CA GLY A 35 23.33 -45.87 -11.67
C GLY A 35 22.43 -44.96 -12.52
N GLU A 36 21.35 -44.41 -11.95
CA GLU A 36 20.39 -43.58 -12.70
C GLU A 36 20.78 -42.09 -12.73
N VAL A 37 21.52 -41.61 -11.73
CA VAL A 37 21.98 -40.21 -11.66
C VAL A 37 23.05 -39.88 -12.70
N GLN A 38 23.85 -40.87 -13.15
CA GLN A 38 24.81 -40.68 -14.24
C GLN A 38 24.19 -40.73 -15.64
N GLN A 39 22.94 -41.20 -15.78
CA GLN A 39 22.24 -41.27 -17.06
C GLN A 39 21.41 -40.01 -17.36
N MET A 40 21.06 -39.22 -16.34
CA MET A 40 20.41 -37.89 -16.51
C MET A 40 21.39 -36.76 -16.89
N MET A 41 22.71 -36.95 -16.77
CA MET A 41 23.72 -35.94 -17.17
C MET A 41 24.26 -36.12 -18.59
N LYS A 42 23.67 -37.01 -19.42
CA LYS A 42 24.14 -37.30 -20.78
C LYS A 42 23.12 -37.03 -21.90
N GLN A 43 22.01 -36.36 -21.61
CA GLN A 43 21.19 -35.75 -22.68
C GLN A 43 21.60 -34.29 -22.85
N PRO A 44 22.13 -33.89 -24.01
CA PRO A 44 22.35 -32.48 -24.29
C PRO A 44 20.99 -31.77 -24.30
N ALA A 45 20.96 -30.64 -23.61
CA ALA A 45 19.79 -29.81 -23.40
C ALA A 45 19.26 -29.24 -24.73
N GLU A 46 18.31 -29.93 -25.35
CA GLU A 46 17.50 -29.36 -26.44
C GLU A 46 16.37 -28.44 -25.91
N GLY A 47 16.16 -28.40 -24.58
CA GLY A 47 15.24 -27.48 -23.91
C GLY A 47 15.87 -26.20 -23.31
N SER A 48 17.20 -26.10 -23.18
CA SER A 48 17.83 -24.91 -22.56
C SER A 48 18.02 -23.75 -23.56
N ALA A 49 18.04 -24.04 -24.86
CA ALA A 49 18.09 -23.01 -25.90
C ALA A 49 16.80 -22.18 -25.95
N SER A 50 15.64 -22.74 -25.55
CA SER A 50 14.35 -22.02 -25.54
C SER A 50 14.19 -21.09 -24.33
N ILE A 51 14.93 -21.32 -23.24
CA ILE A 51 14.94 -20.41 -22.08
C ILE A 51 15.81 -19.18 -22.38
N LEU A 52 16.90 -19.35 -23.12
CA LEU A 52 17.78 -18.24 -23.52
C LEU A 52 17.24 -17.43 -24.71
N SER A 53 16.40 -18.00 -25.58
CA SER A 53 15.80 -17.26 -26.71
C SER A 53 14.73 -16.24 -26.31
N ASN A 54 14.24 -16.29 -25.06
CA ASN A 54 13.30 -15.31 -24.51
C ASN A 54 13.96 -14.03 -23.95
N TYR A 55 15.30 -13.98 -23.94
CA TYR A 55 16.04 -12.74 -23.66
C TYR A 55 16.10 -11.87 -24.92
N ARG A 56 14.96 -11.27 -25.29
CA ARG A 56 14.95 -10.14 -26.23
C ARG A 56 15.84 -9.01 -25.70
N GLU A 57 16.46 -8.29 -26.64
CA GLU A 57 17.44 -7.25 -26.32
C GLU A 57 16.88 -6.20 -25.35
N PRO A 58 17.69 -5.76 -24.38
CA PRO A 58 17.37 -4.61 -23.56
C PRO A 58 16.98 -3.40 -24.42
N GLY A 59 16.06 -2.58 -23.92
CA GLY A 59 15.56 -1.45 -24.69
C GLY A 59 14.22 -0.91 -24.21
N VAL A 60 13.74 0.10 -24.93
CA VAL A 60 12.47 0.77 -24.64
C VAL A 60 11.31 -0.19 -24.87
N ILE A 61 10.42 -0.26 -23.89
CA ILE A 61 9.21 -1.07 -23.94
C ILE A 61 8.10 -0.22 -24.55
N ALA A 62 7.61 -0.64 -25.72
CA ALA A 62 6.49 0.02 -26.37
C ALA A 62 5.17 -0.30 -25.65
N LYS A 63 4.30 0.71 -25.53
CA LYS A 63 2.91 0.55 -25.11
C LYS A 63 2.20 -0.47 -26.01
N PRO A 64 1.39 -1.40 -25.48
CA PRO A 64 0.49 -2.21 -26.29
C PRO A 64 -0.36 -1.33 -27.22
N SER A 65 -0.61 -1.78 -28.46
CA SER A 65 -1.38 -0.99 -29.44
C SER A 65 -2.75 -0.59 -28.89
N ASP A 66 -3.39 -1.51 -28.18
CA ASP A 66 -4.78 -1.41 -27.75
C ASP A 66 -4.94 -0.81 -26.34
N PHE A 67 -3.82 -0.57 -25.65
CA PHE A 67 -3.84 0.16 -24.37
C PHE A 67 -4.05 1.66 -24.63
N PRO A 68 -5.05 2.31 -24.02
CA PRO A 68 -5.55 3.61 -24.50
C PRO A 68 -4.74 4.83 -24.03
N TRP A 69 -3.78 4.66 -23.12
CA TRP A 69 -3.14 5.80 -22.44
C TRP A 69 -1.64 5.58 -22.20
N MET A 70 -0.88 6.67 -22.18
CA MET A 70 0.53 6.69 -21.82
C MET A 70 0.84 8.05 -21.18
N PRO A 71 1.27 8.12 -19.91
CA PRO A 71 1.81 9.35 -19.34
C PRO A 71 3.22 9.64 -19.90
N GLU A 72 3.80 10.77 -19.50
CA GLU A 72 5.21 11.07 -19.79
C GLU A 72 6.13 10.17 -18.94
N ILE A 73 6.42 8.98 -19.48
CA ILE A 73 7.27 7.95 -18.86
C ILE A 73 8.02 7.19 -19.95
N VAL A 74 9.29 6.85 -19.68
CA VAL A 74 10.06 5.93 -20.53
C VAL A 74 10.31 4.63 -19.78
N LEU A 75 9.80 3.54 -20.32
CA LEU A 75 9.91 2.20 -19.74
C LEU A 75 11.01 1.44 -20.46
N THR A 76 11.97 0.88 -19.72
CA THR A 76 13.12 0.18 -20.28
C THR A 76 13.30 -1.19 -19.64
N LYS A 77 13.47 -2.22 -20.47
CA LYS A 77 13.93 -3.55 -20.02
C LYS A 77 15.46 -3.54 -19.94
N GLN A 78 16.00 -3.91 -18.79
CA GLN A 78 17.43 -3.98 -18.52
C GLN A 78 18.03 -5.32 -19.02
N PRO A 79 19.34 -5.38 -19.33
CA PRO A 79 19.98 -6.57 -19.91
C PRO A 79 19.82 -7.85 -19.09
N PHE A 80 19.63 -7.73 -17.77
CA PHE A 80 19.51 -8.85 -16.84
C PHE A 80 18.08 -9.09 -16.33
N GLY A 81 17.06 -8.62 -17.07
CA GLY A 81 15.65 -8.91 -16.79
C GLY A 81 14.94 -7.94 -15.84
N GLY A 82 15.64 -6.96 -15.27
CA GLY A 82 15.02 -5.87 -14.51
C GLY A 82 14.29 -4.86 -15.40
N TYR A 83 13.42 -4.06 -14.81
CA TYR A 83 12.65 -3.02 -15.49
C TYR A 83 12.91 -1.67 -14.82
N THR A 84 12.97 -0.59 -15.60
CA THR A 84 13.15 0.77 -15.09
C THR A 84 12.13 1.71 -15.71
N ALA A 85 11.64 2.64 -14.90
CA ALA A 85 10.87 3.79 -15.31
C ALA A 85 11.72 5.05 -15.20
N ASP A 86 11.98 5.72 -16.32
CA ASP A 86 12.39 7.12 -16.29
C ASP A 86 11.12 7.96 -16.13
N PHE A 87 10.87 8.33 -14.88
CA PHE A 87 9.68 9.03 -14.44
C PHE A 87 10.03 9.96 -13.29
N ASN A 88 9.75 11.23 -13.46
CA ASN A 88 9.92 12.24 -12.43
C ASN A 88 8.54 12.75 -11.98
N ILE A 89 8.00 12.17 -10.91
CA ILE A 89 6.70 12.60 -10.39
C ILE A 89 6.68 14.08 -9.95
N GLU A 90 7.83 14.65 -9.57
CA GLU A 90 7.92 16.05 -9.15
C GLU A 90 7.62 17.04 -10.28
N SER A 91 7.78 16.65 -11.55
CA SER A 91 7.44 17.53 -12.68
C SER A 91 5.94 17.77 -12.82
N PHE A 92 5.11 16.99 -12.12
CA PHE A 92 3.67 17.14 -12.08
C PHE A 92 3.20 17.98 -10.89
N ALA A 93 4.09 18.33 -9.95
CA ALA A 93 3.73 19.21 -8.84
C ALA A 93 3.23 20.56 -9.36
N PRO A 94 2.22 21.17 -8.72
CA PRO A 94 1.74 22.49 -9.09
C PRO A 94 2.90 23.50 -9.21
N PRO A 95 2.93 24.29 -10.30
CA PRO A 95 4.03 25.22 -10.54
C PRO A 95 4.11 26.27 -9.43
N ALA A 96 5.29 26.84 -9.25
CA ALA A 96 5.42 28.00 -8.37
C ALA A 96 4.69 29.21 -8.99
N THR A 97 3.78 29.82 -8.22
CA THR A 97 3.14 31.09 -8.56
C THR A 97 4.00 32.25 -8.04
N PRO A 98 3.93 33.46 -8.64
CA PRO A 98 4.64 34.63 -8.10
C PRO A 98 4.24 34.99 -6.66
N ASP A 99 2.99 34.66 -6.29
CA ASP A 99 2.40 34.91 -4.97
C ASP A 99 2.45 33.66 -4.07
N LYS A 100 3.41 32.75 -4.31
CA LYS A 100 3.46 31.45 -3.64
C LYS A 100 3.61 31.58 -2.13
N MET A 101 2.58 31.19 -1.39
CA MET A 101 2.61 31.20 0.07
C MET A 101 3.05 29.86 0.64
N THR A 102 4.06 29.93 1.49
CA THR A 102 4.65 28.79 2.17
C THR A 102 4.30 28.84 3.65
N TYR A 103 3.74 27.75 4.15
CA TYR A 103 3.47 27.56 5.58
C TYR A 103 4.29 26.40 6.14
N TYR A 104 4.61 26.50 7.43
CA TYR A 104 5.38 25.52 8.18
C TYR A 104 4.53 24.95 9.31
N VAL A 105 4.65 23.65 9.53
CA VAL A 105 4.01 22.91 10.61
C VAL A 105 5.07 22.14 11.38
N ASP A 106 5.07 22.22 12.70
CA ASP A 106 5.99 21.50 13.58
C ASP A 106 5.25 21.07 14.86
N ILE A 107 5.13 19.75 15.08
CA ILE A 107 4.38 19.23 16.24
C ILE A 107 5.07 19.54 17.57
N HIS A 108 6.40 19.66 17.58
CA HIS A 108 7.22 19.77 18.78
C HIS A 108 7.39 21.22 19.22
N THR A 109 7.49 22.15 18.27
CA THR A 109 7.81 23.56 18.54
C THR A 109 6.75 24.55 18.05
N GLY A 110 5.83 24.11 17.19
CA GLY A 110 4.79 24.96 16.61
C GLY A 110 3.66 25.31 17.58
N ASN A 111 2.89 26.33 17.22
CA ASN A 111 1.67 26.74 17.91
C ASN A 111 0.63 27.20 16.88
N ASP A 112 -0.61 26.72 16.98
CA ASP A 112 -1.68 27.08 16.03
C ASP A 112 -2.13 28.56 16.14
N LEU A 113 -1.61 29.31 17.12
CA LEU A 113 -1.72 30.77 17.24
C LEU A 113 -0.63 31.55 16.48
N ASN A 114 0.43 30.87 16.00
CA ASN A 114 1.46 31.51 15.18
C ASN A 114 0.92 31.86 13.78
N ASP A 115 1.72 32.56 12.97
CA ASP A 115 1.37 32.87 11.57
C ASP A 115 1.71 31.73 10.59
N GLY A 116 2.55 30.77 10.98
CA GLY A 116 2.98 29.66 10.13
C GLY A 116 3.97 30.05 9.03
N LEU A 117 4.40 31.31 8.92
CA LEU A 117 5.15 31.82 7.76
C LEU A 117 6.64 31.47 7.78
N THR A 118 7.15 31.05 8.94
CA THR A 118 8.54 30.60 9.09
C THR A 118 8.60 29.32 9.93
N ALA A 119 9.70 28.58 9.86
CA ALA A 119 9.91 27.43 10.74
C ALA A 119 9.87 27.82 12.23
N ALA A 120 10.32 29.03 12.60
CA ALA A 120 10.29 29.51 13.99
C ALA A 120 8.89 29.92 14.46
N THR A 121 8.00 30.24 13.53
CA THR A 121 6.60 30.60 13.78
C THR A 121 5.65 29.56 13.18
N ALA A 122 6.07 28.30 13.11
CA ALA A 122 5.28 27.22 12.53
C ALA A 122 3.95 27.02 13.28
N PHE A 123 2.91 26.58 12.55
CA PHE A 123 1.72 26.01 13.17
C PHE A 123 2.05 24.70 13.88
N GLN A 124 1.23 24.28 14.84
CA GLN A 124 1.44 22.99 15.50
C GLN A 124 0.79 21.84 14.73
N SER A 125 -0.31 22.10 14.02
CA SER A 125 -1.13 21.10 13.37
C SER A 125 -1.13 21.19 11.85
N ILE A 126 -1.19 20.03 11.19
CA ILE A 126 -1.22 19.94 9.72
C ILE A 126 -2.51 20.56 9.20
N HIS A 127 -3.66 20.22 9.78
CA HIS A 127 -4.95 20.76 9.35
C HIS A 127 -5.03 22.29 9.44
N LYS A 128 -4.36 22.93 10.42
CA LYS A 128 -4.30 24.40 10.48
C LYS A 128 -3.57 25.00 9.29
N GLY A 129 -2.47 24.38 8.85
CA GLY A 129 -1.76 24.78 7.64
C GLY A 129 -2.60 24.59 6.37
N LEU A 130 -3.30 23.45 6.25
CA LEU A 130 -4.20 23.17 5.12
C LEU A 130 -5.39 24.12 5.03
N GLN A 131 -5.82 24.70 6.15
CA GLN A 131 -6.92 25.67 6.22
C GLN A 131 -6.52 27.09 5.79
N GLN A 132 -5.23 27.38 5.59
CA GLN A 132 -4.85 28.71 5.14
C GLN A 132 -5.37 28.91 3.71
N PRO A 133 -6.15 29.98 3.46
CA PRO A 133 -6.84 30.14 2.18
C PRO A 133 -5.89 30.33 1.00
N ASP A 134 -4.64 30.69 1.29
CA ASP A 134 -3.56 31.00 0.37
C ASP A 134 -2.43 29.97 0.33
N VAL A 135 -2.49 28.86 1.07
CA VAL A 135 -1.40 27.86 1.09
C VAL A 135 -1.14 27.27 -0.30
N ASP A 136 0.11 27.38 -0.75
CA ASP A 136 0.61 26.72 -1.97
C ASP A 136 1.68 25.67 -1.66
N ILE A 137 2.48 25.89 -0.60
CA ILE A 137 3.40 24.89 -0.03
C ILE A 137 3.14 24.74 1.45
N LEU A 138 3.01 23.49 1.90
CA LEU A 138 3.02 23.12 3.31
C LEU A 138 4.24 22.27 3.62
N TYR A 139 5.18 22.83 4.37
CA TYR A 139 6.31 22.10 4.94
C TYR A 139 5.95 21.55 6.32
N ILE A 140 6.17 20.25 6.52
CA ILE A 140 5.83 19.56 7.77
C ILE A 140 7.10 18.99 8.40
N ALA A 141 7.40 19.38 9.64
CA ALA A 141 8.50 18.77 10.37
C ALA A 141 8.20 17.28 10.63
N PRO A 142 9.18 16.37 10.51
CA PRO A 142 9.07 15.00 11.00
C PRO A 142 8.51 14.91 12.42
N GLY A 143 7.59 13.98 12.63
CA GLY A 143 6.86 13.83 13.87
C GLY A 143 5.60 12.99 13.72
N LEU A 144 5.04 12.56 14.85
CA LEU A 144 3.73 11.92 14.94
C LEU A 144 2.67 12.99 15.20
N TYR A 145 1.75 13.15 14.26
CA TYR A 145 0.62 14.06 14.37
C TYR A 145 -0.64 13.26 14.70
N PRO A 146 -1.11 13.25 15.97
CA PRO A 146 -2.36 12.59 16.37
C PRO A 146 -3.58 13.16 15.66
N LYS A 147 -4.76 12.55 15.82
CA LYS A 147 -5.98 12.90 15.05
C LYS A 147 -6.31 14.39 15.07
N ASN A 148 -6.20 15.01 16.24
CA ASN A 148 -6.44 16.44 16.48
C ASN A 148 -5.31 17.36 15.99
N LYS A 149 -4.20 16.82 15.47
CA LYS A 149 -3.04 17.58 14.94
C LYS A 149 -2.63 17.16 13.52
N GLY A 150 -3.13 16.03 13.02
CA GLY A 150 -2.93 15.55 11.65
C GLY A 150 -3.78 16.28 10.62
N PHE A 151 -4.02 15.64 9.47
CA PHE A 151 -4.88 16.16 8.40
C PHE A 151 -6.33 16.37 8.84
N ASN A 152 -6.84 15.49 9.72
CA ASN A 152 -8.16 15.59 10.34
C ASN A 152 -9.29 15.90 9.32
N ARG A 153 -9.27 15.23 8.17
CA ARG A 153 -10.28 15.37 7.11
C ARG A 153 -10.39 16.77 6.49
N VAL A 154 -9.36 17.61 6.64
CA VAL A 154 -9.30 18.91 5.96
C VAL A 154 -8.75 18.74 4.56
N SER A 155 -9.45 19.32 3.59
CA SER A 155 -8.99 19.49 2.20
C SER A 155 -8.59 20.94 1.96
N PRO A 156 -7.43 21.22 1.35
CA PRO A 156 -7.04 22.57 0.95
C PRO A 156 -7.92 23.08 -0.21
N THR A 157 -7.99 24.39 -0.37
CA THR A 157 -8.91 25.07 -1.32
C THR A 157 -8.26 25.48 -2.64
N ARG A 158 -6.98 25.21 -2.83
CA ARG A 158 -6.22 25.48 -4.06
C ARG A 158 -5.13 24.42 -4.25
N ASP A 159 -4.50 24.46 -5.41
CA ASP A 159 -3.38 23.59 -5.75
C ASP A 159 -2.28 23.68 -4.69
N ILE A 160 -1.71 22.54 -4.31
CA ILE A 160 -0.82 22.47 -3.15
C ILE A 160 0.32 21.48 -3.33
N VAL A 161 1.47 21.82 -2.73
CA VAL A 161 2.60 20.92 -2.49
C VAL A 161 2.73 20.68 -0.98
N ILE A 162 2.64 19.43 -0.55
CA ILE A 162 2.81 19.02 0.86
C ILE A 162 4.02 18.11 0.96
N LYS A 163 5.01 18.48 1.76
CA LYS A 163 6.23 17.68 1.91
C LYS A 163 6.96 17.92 3.24
N PRO A 164 7.89 17.04 3.64
CA PRO A 164 8.62 17.22 4.88
C PRO A 164 9.56 18.42 4.79
N THR A 165 9.74 19.15 5.90
CA THR A 165 10.70 20.27 6.01
C THR A 165 12.14 19.79 5.84
N TYR A 166 12.43 18.58 6.30
CA TYR A 166 13.72 17.91 6.21
C TYR A 166 13.52 16.39 6.25
N LYS A 167 14.59 15.64 5.98
CA LYS A 167 14.54 14.18 5.99
C LYS A 167 14.12 13.66 7.36
N GLY A 168 13.03 12.90 7.39
CA GLY A 168 12.50 12.23 8.57
C GLY A 168 11.11 11.68 8.29
N LYS A 169 10.51 11.04 9.29
CA LYS A 169 9.19 10.42 9.17
C LYS A 169 8.09 11.39 9.62
N VAL A 170 7.19 11.75 8.72
CA VAL A 170 5.96 12.49 9.04
C VAL A 170 4.81 11.48 9.08
N ILE A 171 4.09 11.40 10.20
CA ILE A 171 2.93 10.51 10.35
C ILE A 171 1.70 11.35 10.65
N SER A 172 0.76 11.44 9.72
CA SER A 172 -0.61 11.89 10.02
C SER A 172 -1.41 10.70 10.51
N SER A 173 -2.00 10.78 11.69
CA SER A 173 -2.60 9.61 12.32
C SER A 173 -4.01 9.88 12.82
N ALA A 174 -4.93 8.94 12.61
CA ALA A 174 -6.27 8.97 13.17
C ALA A 174 -6.35 8.43 14.61
N HIS A 175 -5.21 8.17 15.26
CA HIS A 175 -5.21 7.72 16.65
C HIS A 175 -5.66 8.84 17.59
N VAL A 176 -6.36 8.44 18.64
CA VAL A 176 -6.66 9.31 19.77
C VAL A 176 -5.58 9.12 20.83
N GLU A 177 -5.24 10.21 21.52
CA GLU A 177 -4.36 10.16 22.67
C GLU A 177 -5.16 9.64 23.88
N LEU A 178 -4.58 8.68 24.60
CA LEU A 178 -5.23 8.02 25.75
C LEU A 178 -4.33 8.14 26.98
N ASP A 179 -4.93 8.59 28.09
CA ASP A 179 -4.27 8.60 29.40
C ASP A 179 -4.43 7.23 30.09
N LEU A 180 -3.66 6.25 29.62
CA LEU A 180 -3.72 4.88 30.12
C LEU A 180 -3.17 4.76 31.55
N THR A 181 -3.92 4.10 32.42
CA THR A 181 -3.56 3.82 33.82
C THR A 181 -3.79 2.35 34.14
N LEU A 182 -3.00 1.77 35.05
CA LEU A 182 -3.17 0.38 35.46
C LEU A 182 -4.55 0.16 36.09
N ASP A 183 -5.28 -0.85 35.61
CA ASP A 183 -6.56 -1.23 36.18
C ASP A 183 -6.37 -1.88 37.56
N ALA A 184 -7.23 -1.52 38.52
CA ALA A 184 -7.10 -1.97 39.90
C ALA A 184 -7.59 -3.43 40.12
N ALA A 185 -8.44 -3.94 39.22
CA ALA A 185 -9.03 -5.27 39.33
C ALA A 185 -8.23 -6.35 38.57
N TYR A 186 -7.50 -5.95 37.52
CA TYR A 186 -6.81 -6.89 36.63
C TYR A 186 -5.33 -6.53 36.47
N THR A 187 -4.44 -7.48 36.80
CA THR A 187 -2.99 -7.30 36.64
C THR A 187 -2.62 -7.17 35.16
N HIS A 188 -1.69 -6.28 34.83
CA HIS A 188 -1.21 -5.98 33.46
C HIS A 188 -2.27 -5.41 32.49
N VAL A 189 -3.50 -5.17 32.95
CA VAL A 189 -4.51 -4.50 32.15
C VAL A 189 -4.44 -3.00 32.42
N TYR A 190 -4.39 -2.22 31.36
CA TYR A 190 -4.42 -0.76 31.42
C TYR A 190 -5.76 -0.28 30.88
N ARG A 191 -6.24 0.82 31.45
CA ARG A 191 -7.48 1.47 31.01
C ARG A 191 -7.37 2.97 30.92
N ALA A 192 -8.19 3.54 30.06
CA ALA A 192 -8.39 4.98 29.95
C ALA A 192 -9.88 5.26 29.70
N THR A 193 -10.33 6.46 30.05
CA THR A 193 -11.59 6.98 29.50
C THR A 193 -11.45 6.99 27.98
N SER A 194 -12.29 6.22 27.31
CA SER A 194 -12.29 6.15 25.85
C SER A 194 -13.16 7.27 25.29
N HIS A 195 -12.78 7.75 24.10
CA HIS A 195 -13.75 8.38 23.23
C HIS A 195 -14.59 7.29 22.56
N ALA A 196 -15.88 7.56 22.33
CA ALA A 196 -16.71 6.66 21.53
C ALA A 196 -16.06 6.44 20.14
N GLY A 197 -16.07 5.19 19.65
CA GLY A 197 -15.65 4.86 18.28
C GLY A 197 -14.17 4.53 18.08
N ILE A 198 -13.51 3.89 19.05
CA ILE A 198 -12.26 3.15 18.80
C ILE A 198 -12.59 1.88 18.02
N GLU A 199 -11.87 1.64 16.94
CA GLU A 199 -12.14 0.52 16.02
C GLU A 199 -10.95 -0.43 15.92
N ALA A 200 -9.74 0.03 16.22
CA ALA A 200 -8.56 -0.83 16.27
C ALA A 200 -7.53 -0.31 17.27
N VAL A 201 -6.75 -1.22 17.86
CA VAL A 201 -5.58 -0.91 18.67
C VAL A 201 -4.38 -1.61 18.09
N TYR A 202 -3.27 -0.89 17.95
CA TYR A 202 -2.00 -1.42 17.48
C TYR A 202 -0.88 -1.13 18.47
N ASP A 203 0.02 -2.09 18.62
CA ASP A 203 1.32 -1.91 19.24
C ASP A 203 2.37 -1.76 18.13
N LEU A 204 2.93 -0.55 17.99
CA LEU A 204 3.99 -0.28 17.02
C LEU A 204 5.41 -0.53 17.55
N GLY A 205 5.55 -0.86 18.83
CA GLY A 205 6.79 -1.27 19.47
C GLY A 205 7.11 -2.73 19.15
N LEU A 206 6.06 -3.54 18.94
CA LEU A 206 6.16 -4.88 18.39
C LEU A 206 5.91 -4.87 16.88
N ARG A 207 7.00 -5.00 16.11
CA ARG A 207 6.95 -4.96 14.64
C ARG A 207 7.11 -6.34 14.02
N ASP A 208 6.37 -6.57 12.95
CA ASP A 208 6.58 -7.73 12.07
C ASP A 208 7.85 -7.56 11.22
N GLU A 209 8.20 -8.61 10.46
CA GLU A 209 9.39 -8.63 9.60
C GLU A 209 9.39 -7.55 8.50
N TYR A 210 8.25 -6.89 8.27
CA TYR A 210 8.11 -5.81 7.31
C TYR A 210 8.05 -4.42 7.96
N GLY A 211 8.19 -4.36 9.29
CA GLY A 211 8.17 -3.13 10.07
C GLY A 211 6.76 -2.62 10.40
N ASP A 212 5.71 -3.39 10.15
CA ASP A 212 4.36 -3.02 10.55
C ASP A 212 4.12 -3.32 12.02
N GLY A 213 3.33 -2.49 12.70
CA GLY A 213 2.94 -2.78 14.07
C GLY A 213 1.92 -3.91 14.17
N ARG A 214 1.88 -4.53 15.33
CA ARG A 214 0.98 -5.65 15.60
C ARG A 214 -0.38 -5.15 16.05
N LYS A 215 -1.44 -5.62 15.40
CA LYS A 215 -2.81 -5.35 15.82
C LYS A 215 -3.14 -6.17 17.08
N LEU A 216 -3.76 -5.53 18.06
CA LEU A 216 -4.33 -6.23 19.22
C LEU A 216 -5.68 -6.84 18.85
N SER A 217 -5.96 -8.02 19.39
CA SER A 217 -7.23 -8.72 19.16
C SER A 217 -8.36 -8.10 19.98
N GLY A 218 -9.53 -7.88 19.38
CA GLY A 218 -10.72 -7.47 20.13
C GLY A 218 -11.26 -8.60 21.01
N THR A 219 -11.80 -8.26 22.17
CA THR A 219 -12.46 -9.18 23.13
C THR A 219 -13.80 -8.59 23.56
N GLU A 220 -14.61 -9.33 24.34
CA GLU A 220 -15.97 -8.93 24.72
C GLU A 220 -16.06 -8.34 26.14
N SER A 221 -14.98 -8.40 26.93
CA SER A 221 -14.97 -7.86 28.29
C SER A 221 -13.57 -7.56 28.83
N PRO A 222 -13.45 -6.72 29.90
CA PRO A 222 -12.17 -6.49 30.56
C PRO A 222 -11.57 -7.75 31.19
N ALA A 223 -12.43 -8.70 31.61
CA ALA A 223 -11.98 -9.97 32.18
C ALA A 223 -11.33 -10.87 31.12
N GLU A 224 -11.81 -10.83 29.87
CA GLU A 224 -11.17 -11.52 28.74
C GLU A 224 -9.85 -10.87 28.35
N VAL A 225 -9.77 -9.53 28.38
CA VAL A 225 -8.50 -8.80 28.20
C VAL A 225 -7.46 -9.26 29.22
N ALA A 226 -7.87 -9.42 30.48
CA ALA A 226 -6.98 -9.91 31.54
C ALA A 226 -6.45 -11.33 31.28
N GLN A 227 -7.17 -12.16 30.55
CA GLN A 227 -6.78 -13.54 30.25
C GLN A 227 -6.02 -13.69 28.92
N THR A 228 -6.09 -12.69 28.05
CA THR A 228 -5.59 -12.77 26.66
C THR A 228 -4.56 -11.66 26.42
N PRO A 229 -3.25 -11.93 26.56
CA PRO A 229 -2.21 -10.96 26.17
C PRO A 229 -2.36 -10.52 24.70
N GLY A 230 -2.06 -9.25 24.41
CA GLY A 230 -2.19 -8.70 23.05
C GLY A 230 -3.64 -8.46 22.64
N SER A 231 -4.50 -8.11 23.60
CA SER A 231 -5.93 -7.88 23.35
C SER A 231 -6.46 -6.60 23.97
N TRP A 232 -7.64 -6.18 23.51
CA TRP A 232 -8.32 -5.00 23.99
C TRP A 232 -9.84 -5.17 23.98
N TYR A 233 -10.52 -4.31 24.73
CA TYR A 233 -11.98 -4.19 24.79
C TYR A 233 -12.36 -2.73 25.01
N SER A 234 -13.49 -2.29 24.46
CA SER A 234 -14.11 -1.02 24.84
C SER A 234 -15.62 -1.17 25.00
N ASP A 235 -16.16 -0.57 26.06
CA ASP A 235 -17.61 -0.47 26.29
C ASP A 235 -18.20 0.84 25.70
N GLY A 236 -17.42 1.57 24.91
CA GLY A 236 -17.77 2.88 24.34
C GLY A 236 -17.49 4.07 25.26
N SER A 237 -17.19 3.84 26.55
CA SER A 237 -16.84 4.89 27.53
C SER A 237 -15.44 4.70 28.13
N THR A 238 -14.99 3.46 28.23
CA THR A 238 -13.69 3.05 28.74
C THR A 238 -13.09 2.07 27.74
N ILE A 239 -11.76 2.10 27.64
CA ILE A 239 -10.99 1.10 26.91
C ILE A 239 -10.11 0.36 27.90
N TRP A 240 -10.02 -0.95 27.75
CA TRP A 240 -9.09 -1.83 28.45
C TRP A 240 -8.18 -2.48 27.43
N LEU A 241 -6.90 -2.55 27.72
CA LEU A 241 -5.95 -3.27 26.88
C LEU A 241 -4.89 -3.95 27.73
N ARG A 242 -4.37 -5.05 27.20
CA ARG A 242 -3.21 -5.77 27.73
C ARG A 242 -2.26 -6.03 26.58
N LEU A 243 -1.04 -5.52 26.68
CA LEU A 243 -0.01 -5.76 25.67
C LEU A 243 0.47 -7.21 25.71
N GLU A 244 1.00 -7.70 24.59
CA GLU A 244 1.39 -9.11 24.45
C GLU A 244 2.55 -9.51 25.38
N ASP A 245 3.44 -8.57 25.68
CA ASP A 245 4.61 -8.75 26.52
C ASP A 245 4.44 -8.16 27.94
N ASP A 246 3.20 -7.83 28.33
CA ASP A 246 2.83 -7.31 29.65
C ASP A 246 3.52 -6.00 30.08
N ARG A 247 4.19 -5.31 29.14
CA ARG A 247 4.82 -4.01 29.40
C ARG A 247 3.78 -2.93 29.68
N THR A 248 4.24 -1.85 30.33
CA THR A 248 3.44 -0.61 30.41
C THR A 248 3.27 -0.01 29.01
N PRO A 249 2.05 0.36 28.59
CA PRO A 249 1.81 1.09 27.35
C PRO A 249 2.62 2.39 27.26
N ASP A 250 3.15 2.66 26.07
CA ASP A 250 3.93 3.84 25.73
C ASP A 250 3.43 4.50 24.44
N GLU A 251 4.19 5.44 23.89
CA GLU A 251 3.85 6.22 22.69
C GLU A 251 3.67 5.38 21.40
N ASP A 252 4.11 4.12 21.41
CA ASP A 252 3.93 3.21 20.29
C ASP A 252 2.59 2.47 20.31
N VAL A 253 1.83 2.54 21.41
CA VAL A 253 0.47 1.97 21.49
C VAL A 253 -0.53 2.98 20.96
N ARG A 254 -1.24 2.61 19.89
CA ARG A 254 -2.15 3.52 19.18
C ARG A 254 -3.55 2.94 19.11
N ALA A 255 -4.51 3.63 19.71
CA ALA A 255 -5.94 3.37 19.54
C ALA A 255 -6.48 4.24 18.39
N TYR A 256 -6.81 3.60 17.27
CA TYR A 256 -7.37 4.24 16.10
C TYR A 256 -8.89 4.34 16.22
N GLY A 257 -9.38 5.57 16.12
CA GLY A 257 -10.81 5.81 15.94
C GLY A 257 -11.19 5.88 14.47
N GLY A 258 -12.50 5.84 14.22
CA GLY A 258 -13.03 5.95 12.87
C GLY A 258 -12.92 7.34 12.24
N GLY A 259 -13.30 7.39 10.97
CA GLY A 259 -13.35 8.59 10.14
C GLY A 259 -12.15 8.74 9.19
N ILE A 260 -12.20 9.76 8.34
CA ILE A 260 -11.17 10.02 7.33
C ILE A 260 -10.00 10.76 7.97
N ASN A 261 -8.78 10.30 7.69
CA ASN A 261 -7.54 10.96 8.10
C ASN A 261 -7.14 12.03 7.08
N GLY A 262 -6.60 11.65 5.92
CA GLY A 262 -6.32 12.56 4.80
C GLY A 262 -7.48 12.69 3.82
N LEU A 263 -7.78 13.92 3.37
CA LEU A 263 -8.85 14.19 2.41
C LEU A 263 -8.40 15.19 1.34
N ILE A 264 -8.67 14.88 0.07
CA ILE A 264 -8.75 15.85 -1.03
C ILE A 264 -10.14 15.73 -1.66
N ASN A 265 -10.93 16.80 -1.56
CA ASN A 265 -12.29 16.80 -2.13
C ASN A 265 -12.69 18.09 -2.82
N ASN A 266 -11.74 19.00 -3.01
CA ASN A 266 -11.87 20.19 -3.83
C ASN A 266 -11.27 19.94 -5.21
N ASN A 267 -11.72 20.70 -6.21
CA ASN A 267 -11.19 20.64 -7.57
C ASN A 267 -9.80 21.28 -7.65
N ILE A 268 -8.76 20.51 -7.31
CA ILE A 268 -7.37 20.97 -7.20
C ILE A 268 -6.38 19.92 -7.73
N THR A 269 -5.15 20.37 -7.98
CA THR A 269 -3.97 19.53 -8.12
C THR A 269 -3.16 19.48 -6.82
N ALA A 270 -2.94 18.30 -6.26
CA ALA A 270 -2.14 18.12 -5.04
C ALA A 270 -0.94 17.20 -5.24
N TYR A 271 0.23 17.66 -4.82
CA TYR A 271 1.44 16.84 -4.71
C TYR A 271 1.76 16.59 -3.24
N ILE A 272 1.91 15.32 -2.85
CA ILE A 272 2.11 14.91 -1.45
C ILE A 272 3.30 13.96 -1.39
N GLU A 273 4.31 14.32 -0.61
CA GLU A 273 5.55 13.56 -0.50
C GLU A 273 5.88 13.20 0.95
N GLY A 274 6.40 12.00 1.18
CA GLY A 274 7.07 11.61 2.43
C GLY A 274 6.18 11.56 3.68
N ILE A 275 4.87 11.30 3.50
CA ILE A 275 3.91 11.26 4.61
C ILE A 275 3.29 9.86 4.73
N GLU A 276 3.25 9.34 5.95
CA GLU A 276 2.50 8.15 6.29
C GLU A 276 1.15 8.51 6.92
N PHE A 277 0.08 7.93 6.40
CA PHE A 277 -1.28 8.05 6.91
C PHE A 277 -1.65 6.77 7.65
N HIS A 278 -1.90 6.88 8.96
CA HIS A 278 -2.20 5.73 9.82
C HIS A 278 -3.62 5.83 10.39
N GLY A 279 -4.40 4.76 10.34
CA GLY A 279 -5.71 4.71 11.01
C GLY A 279 -6.86 5.34 10.22
N GLY A 280 -8.08 5.06 10.65
CA GLY A 280 -9.32 5.59 10.05
C GLY A 280 -9.52 5.10 8.62
N SER A 281 -9.89 6.01 7.73
CA SER A 281 -9.63 5.90 6.28
C SER A 281 -8.36 6.71 6.00
N PRO A 282 -7.19 6.06 5.81
CA PRO A 282 -5.91 6.75 5.78
C PRO A 282 -5.85 7.90 4.78
N PHE A 283 -6.31 7.69 3.55
CA PHE A 283 -6.46 8.78 2.59
C PHE A 283 -7.62 8.58 1.63
N VAL A 284 -8.41 9.65 1.44
CA VAL A 284 -9.54 9.66 0.52
C VAL A 284 -9.41 10.83 -0.45
N VAL A 285 -9.55 10.55 -1.74
CA VAL A 285 -9.78 11.55 -2.77
C VAL A 285 -11.18 11.36 -3.31
N THR A 286 -11.99 12.41 -3.32
CA THR A 286 -13.35 12.32 -3.84
C THR A 286 -13.80 13.62 -4.52
N ASN A 287 -14.22 13.54 -5.78
CA ASN A 287 -14.87 14.66 -6.43
C ASN A 287 -16.28 14.93 -5.87
N GLN A 288 -16.75 16.15 -6.08
CA GLN A 288 -18.09 16.62 -5.75
C GLN A 288 -18.98 16.65 -7.00
N THR A 289 -18.41 16.96 -8.17
CA THR A 289 -19.16 17.12 -9.42
C THR A 289 -18.47 16.42 -10.60
N ALA A 290 -19.20 16.24 -11.70
CA ALA A 290 -18.67 15.69 -12.95
C ALA A 290 -17.75 16.68 -13.71
N SER A 291 -17.72 17.96 -13.30
CA SER A 291 -16.84 18.97 -13.88
C SER A 291 -15.54 19.17 -13.11
N ASP A 292 -15.35 18.45 -12.01
CA ASP A 292 -14.09 18.50 -11.26
C ASP A 292 -12.96 17.87 -12.09
N ASP A 293 -11.72 18.29 -11.86
CA ASP A 293 -10.50 17.74 -12.46
C ASP A 293 -9.45 17.57 -11.38
N ILE A 294 -9.78 16.76 -10.36
CA ILE A 294 -8.86 16.49 -9.25
C ILE A 294 -7.69 15.67 -9.74
N ARG A 295 -6.47 16.15 -9.52
CA ARG A 295 -5.22 15.45 -9.82
C ARG A 295 -4.38 15.30 -8.57
N VAL A 296 -3.89 14.10 -8.31
CA VAL A 296 -3.14 13.80 -7.09
C VAL A 296 -1.89 13.01 -7.38
N TYR A 297 -0.78 13.42 -6.77
CA TYR A 297 0.51 12.79 -6.95
C TYR A 297 1.12 12.47 -5.59
N PHE A 298 1.45 11.21 -5.36
CA PHE A 298 2.00 10.72 -4.11
C PHE A 298 3.40 10.17 -4.33
N LYS A 299 4.37 10.65 -3.55
CA LYS A 299 5.75 10.18 -3.61
C LYS A 299 6.24 9.77 -2.23
N ASP A 300 6.77 8.56 -2.10
CA ASP A 300 7.31 8.05 -0.83
C ASP A 300 6.29 8.12 0.34
N CYS A 301 5.00 7.91 0.04
CA CYS A 301 3.90 7.95 1.00
C CYS A 301 3.49 6.54 1.47
N ALA A 302 2.83 6.45 2.63
CA ALA A 302 2.23 5.19 3.07
C ALA A 302 0.79 5.35 3.57
N PHE A 303 -0.04 4.32 3.35
CA PHE A 303 -1.45 4.26 3.74
C PHE A 303 -1.68 2.97 4.53
N ARG A 304 -1.75 3.08 5.86
CA ARG A 304 -1.68 1.93 6.76
C ARG A 304 -2.78 1.90 7.80
N TYR A 305 -3.06 0.68 8.26
CA TYR A 305 -3.86 0.43 9.46
C TYR A 305 -5.24 1.05 9.39
N SER A 306 -5.88 1.05 8.22
CA SER A 306 -7.26 1.52 8.14
C SER A 306 -8.11 0.78 9.18
N SER A 307 -8.77 1.54 10.05
CA SER A 307 -9.40 1.01 11.27
C SER A 307 -10.91 0.89 11.13
N SER A 308 -11.52 1.65 10.23
CA SER A 308 -12.96 1.63 10.03
C SER A 308 -13.37 0.40 9.23
N ALA A 309 -14.42 -0.27 9.69
CA ALA A 309 -15.02 -1.36 8.95
C ALA A 309 -15.36 -0.86 7.54
N GLY A 310 -14.69 -1.44 6.54
CA GLY A 310 -14.89 -1.06 5.15
C GLY A 310 -14.01 0.06 4.60
N SER A 311 -12.98 0.54 5.30
CA SER A 311 -12.04 1.52 4.75
C SER A 311 -10.84 0.87 4.04
N ASN A 312 -10.53 1.38 2.86
CA ASN A 312 -9.29 1.05 2.12
C ASN A 312 -8.11 1.89 2.67
N GLY A 313 -6.88 1.56 2.28
CA GLY A 313 -5.71 2.41 2.53
C GLY A 313 -5.80 3.74 1.79
N LEU A 314 -5.71 3.69 0.47
CA LEU A 314 -5.97 4.82 -0.42
C LEU A 314 -7.27 4.59 -1.18
N SER A 315 -8.23 5.51 -1.03
CA SER A 315 -9.47 5.50 -1.81
C SER A 315 -9.50 6.67 -2.77
N ILE A 316 -9.52 6.40 -4.07
CA ILE A 316 -9.76 7.39 -5.12
C ILE A 316 -11.17 7.22 -5.68
N ARG A 317 -11.95 8.29 -5.68
CA ARG A 317 -13.30 8.32 -6.23
C ARG A 317 -13.46 9.55 -7.11
N GLY A 318 -13.26 9.38 -8.42
CA GLY A 318 -13.40 10.45 -9.40
C GLY A 318 -12.27 11.48 -9.38
N ALA A 319 -11.01 11.03 -9.26
CA ALA A 319 -9.85 11.84 -9.65
C ALA A 319 -9.48 11.49 -11.10
N SER A 320 -9.14 12.48 -11.92
CA SER A 320 -8.86 12.29 -13.34
C SER A 320 -7.46 11.71 -13.60
N GLU A 321 -6.51 12.02 -12.71
CA GLU A 321 -5.12 11.59 -12.80
C GLU A 321 -4.54 11.33 -11.40
N VAL A 322 -3.93 10.15 -11.24
CA VAL A 322 -3.38 9.69 -9.95
C VAL A 322 -2.03 9.03 -10.17
N PHE A 323 -0.94 9.66 -9.74
CA PHE A 323 0.39 9.03 -9.81
C PHE A 323 0.91 8.70 -8.42
N LEU A 324 1.51 7.52 -8.30
CA LEU A 324 2.14 7.03 -7.09
C LEU A 324 3.56 6.59 -7.43
N GLN A 325 4.54 7.08 -6.67
CA GLN A 325 5.92 6.64 -6.76
C GLN A 325 6.40 6.20 -5.38
N ASN A 326 6.92 4.97 -5.28
CA ASN A 326 7.44 4.37 -4.05
C ASN A 326 6.43 4.39 -2.88
N CYS A 327 5.14 4.24 -3.16
CA CYS A 327 4.11 4.29 -2.14
C CYS A 327 3.80 2.89 -1.56
N ILE A 328 3.33 2.85 -0.31
CA ILE A 328 2.98 1.60 0.37
C ILE A 328 1.53 1.66 0.86
N ALA A 329 0.74 0.63 0.59
CA ALA A 329 -0.53 0.40 1.26
C ALA A 329 -0.51 -0.97 1.95
N SER A 330 -0.76 -0.99 3.27
CA SER A 330 -0.64 -2.23 4.04
C SER A 330 -1.52 -2.29 5.27
N ARG A 331 -1.89 -3.50 5.67
CA ARG A 331 -2.63 -3.74 6.92
C ARG A 331 -3.91 -2.91 6.99
N ASN A 332 -4.58 -2.74 5.85
CA ASN A 332 -5.86 -2.06 5.80
C ASN A 332 -7.00 -3.08 5.95
N HIS A 333 -8.13 -2.64 6.49
CA HIS A 333 -9.34 -3.45 6.62
C HIS A 333 -9.88 -3.91 5.26
N LYS A 334 -9.81 -3.06 4.23
CA LYS A 334 -10.12 -3.42 2.84
C LYS A 334 -8.90 -3.29 1.94
N ASP A 335 -9.07 -2.89 0.69
CA ASP A 335 -8.00 -2.78 -0.31
C ASP A 335 -6.84 -1.88 0.17
N GLY A 336 -5.65 -2.16 -0.35
CA GLY A 336 -4.51 -1.25 -0.23
C GLY A 336 -4.72 0.01 -1.05
N PHE A 337 -4.69 -0.13 -2.37
CA PHE A 337 -4.98 0.95 -3.33
C PHE A 337 -6.29 0.66 -4.06
N ASN A 338 -7.27 1.57 -3.97
CA ASN A 338 -8.60 1.39 -4.53
C ASN A 338 -9.00 2.60 -5.37
N TYR A 339 -9.29 2.37 -6.65
CA TYR A 339 -9.58 3.39 -7.64
C TYR A 339 -10.96 3.19 -8.27
N HIS A 340 -11.83 4.20 -8.17
CA HIS A 340 -13.20 4.16 -8.70
C HIS A 340 -13.54 5.40 -9.52
N VAL A 341 -14.43 5.20 -10.49
CA VAL A 341 -15.19 6.27 -11.12
C VAL A 341 -16.12 6.91 -10.10
N LYS A 342 -16.25 8.23 -10.17
CA LYS A 342 -17.33 8.95 -9.49
C LYS A 342 -17.69 10.20 -10.29
N ASN A 343 -19.00 10.45 -10.42
CA ASN A 343 -19.56 11.50 -11.26
C ASN A 343 -18.94 11.50 -12.67
N ASP A 344 -18.88 10.33 -13.31
CA ASP A 344 -18.37 10.14 -14.68
C ASP A 344 -16.89 10.49 -14.92
N ILE A 345 -16.12 10.78 -13.86
CA ILE A 345 -14.67 10.96 -13.95
C ILE A 345 -13.98 9.61 -13.85
N VAL A 346 -13.34 9.19 -14.94
CA VAL A 346 -12.60 7.94 -15.05
C VAL A 346 -11.13 8.12 -14.67
N PRO A 347 -10.63 7.47 -13.60
CA PRO A 347 -9.24 7.61 -13.19
C PRO A 347 -8.25 7.03 -14.19
N ARG A 348 -7.18 7.79 -14.46
CA ARG A 348 -5.95 7.31 -15.10
C ARG A 348 -4.84 7.26 -14.07
N VAL A 349 -4.32 6.06 -13.83
CA VAL A 349 -3.46 5.80 -12.68
C VAL A 349 -2.09 5.29 -13.11
N LEU A 350 -1.02 5.81 -12.50
CA LEU A 350 0.33 5.27 -12.64
C LEU A 350 0.86 4.90 -11.25
N GLU A 351 1.22 3.63 -11.06
CA GLU A 351 1.96 3.15 -9.89
C GLU A 351 3.39 2.79 -10.31
N VAL A 352 4.40 3.39 -9.68
CA VAL A 352 5.82 3.08 -9.90
C VAL A 352 6.45 2.66 -8.58
N ASN A 353 7.00 1.44 -8.52
CA ASN A 353 7.62 0.85 -7.33
C ASN A 353 6.69 0.84 -6.09
N CYS A 354 5.39 0.65 -6.28
CA CYS A 354 4.42 0.65 -5.18
C CYS A 354 4.29 -0.75 -4.54
N ILE A 355 3.89 -0.79 -3.26
CA ILE A 355 3.73 -2.03 -2.51
C ILE A 355 2.32 -2.09 -1.92
N GLY A 356 1.54 -3.11 -2.27
CA GLY A 356 0.21 -3.36 -1.69
C GLY A 356 0.16 -4.72 -0.98
N ARG A 357 0.23 -4.75 0.35
CA ARG A 357 0.39 -6.04 1.08
C ARG A 357 -0.40 -6.18 2.38
N HIS A 358 -0.76 -7.42 2.71
CA HIS A 358 -1.45 -7.76 3.97
C HIS A 358 -2.70 -6.91 4.22
N ASN A 359 -3.44 -6.59 3.16
CA ASN A 359 -4.72 -5.89 3.23
C ASN A 359 -5.86 -6.92 3.41
N GLY A 360 -6.98 -6.53 4.02
CA GLY A 360 -8.05 -7.44 4.46
C GLY A 360 -7.85 -8.05 5.85
N ILE A 361 -7.26 -7.31 6.80
CA ILE A 361 -6.76 -7.84 8.08
C ILE A 361 -7.81 -8.41 9.06
N ASP A 362 -9.10 -8.14 8.86
CA ASP A 362 -10.19 -8.60 9.74
C ASP A 362 -11.09 -9.64 9.08
N GLY A 363 -10.73 -10.09 7.88
CA GLY A 363 -11.52 -11.03 7.10
C GLY A 363 -12.82 -10.39 6.61
N ASP A 364 -12.93 -10.18 5.30
CA ASP A 364 -14.22 -9.95 4.66
C ASP A 364 -14.76 -11.31 4.18
N LYS A 365 -16.05 -11.57 4.42
CA LYS A 365 -16.68 -12.84 4.01
C LYS A 365 -16.60 -13.05 2.50
N ASP A 366 -16.51 -11.96 1.74
CA ASP A 366 -16.41 -11.99 0.29
C ASP A 366 -14.95 -12.13 -0.19
N SER A 367 -13.97 -11.98 0.71
CA SER A 367 -12.52 -12.02 0.44
C SER A 367 -12.13 -11.26 -0.83
N ILE A 368 -12.55 -10.00 -0.91
CA ILE A 368 -12.34 -9.11 -2.07
C ILE A 368 -11.37 -7.96 -1.78
N ASN A 369 -10.53 -8.09 -0.75
CA ASN A 369 -9.65 -7.01 -0.29
C ASN A 369 -8.25 -7.15 -0.89
N ASN A 370 -7.93 -6.27 -1.84
CA ASN A 370 -6.82 -6.45 -2.77
C ASN A 370 -5.59 -5.60 -2.43
N GLY A 371 -4.44 -5.94 -3.01
CA GLY A 371 -3.25 -5.09 -2.93
C GLY A 371 -3.40 -3.78 -3.70
N SER A 372 -3.85 -3.88 -4.96
CA SER A 372 -4.25 -2.75 -5.80
C SER A 372 -5.44 -3.16 -6.67
N THR A 373 -6.43 -2.26 -6.81
CA THR A 373 -7.60 -2.49 -7.66
C THR A 373 -8.05 -1.28 -8.45
N GLN A 374 -8.33 -1.50 -9.73
CA GLN A 374 -8.96 -0.51 -10.64
C GLN A 374 -10.38 -0.96 -11.00
N HIS A 375 -11.30 -0.01 -10.98
CA HIS A 375 -12.72 -0.25 -11.25
C HIS A 375 -13.26 0.62 -12.38
N ASP A 376 -14.43 0.21 -12.85
CA ASP A 376 -15.40 1.02 -13.61
C ASP A 376 -14.83 1.58 -14.93
N GLY A 377 -14.10 0.77 -15.67
CA GLY A 377 -13.48 1.18 -16.94
C GLY A 377 -12.26 2.09 -16.78
N GLY A 378 -11.78 2.27 -15.55
CA GLY A 378 -10.54 2.98 -15.27
C GLY A 378 -9.31 2.37 -15.96
N ILE A 379 -8.28 3.19 -16.17
CA ILE A 379 -7.04 2.81 -16.86
C ILE A 379 -5.87 2.92 -15.90
N ILE A 380 -5.01 1.91 -15.83
CA ILE A 380 -3.88 1.89 -14.89
C ILE A 380 -2.59 1.31 -15.52
N ILE A 381 -1.44 1.89 -15.18
CA ILE A 381 -0.12 1.32 -15.44
C ILE A 381 0.54 1.02 -14.09
N ARG A 382 1.06 -0.19 -13.90
CA ARG A 382 1.81 -0.58 -12.70
C ARG A 382 3.21 -1.02 -13.10
N VAL A 383 4.25 -0.39 -12.55
CA VAL A 383 5.65 -0.66 -12.89
C VAL A 383 6.42 -1.04 -11.64
N ASN A 384 7.10 -2.19 -11.66
CA ASN A 384 7.93 -2.69 -10.55
C ASN A 384 7.20 -2.77 -9.20
N GLY A 385 5.89 -3.02 -9.24
CA GLY A 385 5.08 -3.12 -8.03
C GLY A 385 5.25 -4.47 -7.32
N LEU A 386 4.92 -4.50 -6.04
CA LEU A 386 4.98 -5.70 -5.21
C LEU A 386 3.67 -5.87 -4.42
N TYR A 387 2.89 -6.90 -4.74
CA TYR A 387 1.56 -7.08 -4.15
C TYR A 387 1.39 -8.49 -3.58
N TYR A 388 1.23 -8.63 -2.26
CA TYR A 388 1.25 -9.98 -1.66
C TYR A 388 0.53 -10.07 -0.32
N GLY A 389 0.16 -11.29 0.05
CA GLY A 389 -0.43 -11.53 1.37
C GLY A 389 -1.78 -10.84 1.56
N ASN A 390 -2.43 -10.38 0.49
CA ASN A 390 -3.73 -9.72 0.58
C ASN A 390 -4.83 -10.78 0.71
N GLU A 391 -5.92 -10.45 1.40
CA GLU A 391 -7.02 -11.39 1.62
C GLU A 391 -7.77 -11.72 0.32
N GLY A 392 -7.95 -10.75 -0.56
CA GLY A 392 -8.48 -10.97 -1.90
C GLY A 392 -7.37 -11.23 -2.90
N TYR A 393 -7.56 -10.71 -4.11
CA TYR A 393 -6.53 -10.78 -5.13
C TYR A 393 -5.34 -9.90 -4.76
N ASN A 394 -4.15 -10.26 -5.20
CA ASN A 394 -3.03 -9.33 -5.05
C ASN A 394 -3.20 -8.10 -5.97
N ILE A 395 -3.67 -8.33 -7.19
CA ILE A 395 -4.08 -7.30 -8.14
C ILE A 395 -5.40 -7.71 -8.79
N ALA A 396 -6.39 -6.82 -8.76
CA ALA A 396 -7.67 -7.01 -9.46
C ALA A 396 -8.02 -5.79 -10.31
N ASP A 397 -8.42 -5.99 -11.57
CA ASP A 397 -8.93 -4.89 -12.39
C ASP A 397 -10.27 -5.30 -13.00
N ILE A 398 -11.36 -4.69 -12.53
CA ILE A 398 -12.73 -5.16 -12.74
C ILE A 398 -13.64 -4.11 -13.38
N ASN A 399 -14.86 -4.51 -13.73
CA ASN A 399 -15.86 -3.70 -14.43
C ASN A 399 -15.31 -3.10 -15.74
N GLY A 400 -14.58 -3.91 -16.52
CA GLY A 400 -14.07 -3.53 -17.84
C GLY A 400 -12.85 -2.61 -17.81
N SER A 401 -12.16 -2.50 -16.66
CA SER A 401 -10.93 -1.73 -16.52
C SER A 401 -9.78 -2.27 -17.38
N LYS A 402 -8.83 -1.37 -17.70
CA LYS A 402 -7.66 -1.69 -18.53
C LYS A 402 -6.37 -1.48 -17.76
N SER A 403 -5.49 -2.48 -17.73
CA SER A 403 -4.24 -2.39 -16.97
C SER A 403 -3.01 -2.89 -17.72
N TRP A 404 -1.93 -2.11 -17.66
CA TRP A 404 -0.62 -2.52 -18.17
C TRP A 404 0.38 -2.64 -17.02
N ILE A 405 0.80 -3.87 -16.74
CA ILE A 405 1.62 -4.23 -15.59
C ILE A 405 2.99 -4.70 -16.08
N ILE A 406 4.05 -4.11 -15.53
CA ILE A 406 5.42 -4.26 -16.05
C ILE A 406 6.38 -4.54 -14.91
N GLY A 407 7.08 -5.67 -14.95
CA GLY A 407 8.12 -6.01 -13.97
C GLY A 407 7.60 -6.16 -12.53
N SER A 408 6.28 -6.26 -12.34
CA SER A 408 5.68 -6.38 -11.00
C SER A 408 5.60 -7.83 -10.54
N ALA A 409 5.65 -8.04 -9.23
CA ALA A 409 5.42 -9.34 -8.61
C ALA A 409 4.13 -9.33 -7.80
N ALA A 410 3.33 -10.38 -7.96
CA ALA A 410 2.16 -10.67 -7.15
C ALA A 410 2.28 -12.09 -6.59
N TYR A 411 1.98 -12.32 -5.31
CA TYR A 411 2.05 -13.67 -4.73
C TYR A 411 1.30 -13.85 -3.41
N GLY A 412 0.92 -15.09 -3.11
CA GLY A 412 0.49 -15.49 -1.78
C GLY A 412 -0.76 -14.77 -1.28
N SER A 413 -1.83 -14.73 -2.08
CA SER A 413 -3.16 -14.36 -1.61
C SER A 413 -3.53 -15.25 -0.41
N THR A 414 -4.12 -14.63 0.60
CA THR A 414 -4.56 -15.29 1.83
C THR A 414 -6.06 -15.61 1.81
N SER A 415 -6.69 -15.48 0.64
CA SER A 415 -8.12 -15.73 0.50
C SER A 415 -8.50 -17.13 0.92
N ILE A 416 -9.55 -17.23 1.75
CA ILE A 416 -10.17 -18.51 2.09
C ILE A 416 -11.12 -19.00 1.00
N LEU A 417 -11.46 -18.14 0.03
CA LEU A 417 -12.33 -18.48 -1.10
C LEU A 417 -11.47 -18.82 -2.31
N GLU A 418 -11.56 -20.05 -2.81
CA GLU A 418 -10.76 -20.51 -3.95
C GLU A 418 -10.87 -19.57 -5.15
N THR A 419 -12.09 -19.14 -5.52
CA THR A 419 -12.35 -18.21 -6.65
C THR A 419 -11.73 -16.81 -6.51
N ARG A 420 -11.21 -16.48 -5.33
CA ARG A 420 -10.61 -15.18 -4.97
C ARG A 420 -9.15 -15.31 -4.55
N ASN A 421 -8.64 -16.53 -4.42
CA ASN A 421 -7.25 -16.80 -4.06
C ASN A 421 -6.36 -16.74 -5.30
N ALA A 422 -6.16 -15.53 -5.84
CA ALA A 422 -5.33 -15.37 -7.03
C ALA A 422 -4.42 -14.13 -7.01
N ASP A 423 -3.37 -14.19 -7.80
CA ASP A 423 -2.43 -13.08 -7.93
C ASP A 423 -2.96 -11.97 -8.83
N PHE A 424 -3.31 -12.30 -10.06
CA PHE A 424 -3.83 -11.35 -11.04
C PHE A 424 -5.24 -11.75 -11.47
N MET A 425 -6.19 -10.81 -11.35
CA MET A 425 -7.56 -11.00 -11.80
C MET A 425 -8.03 -9.87 -12.71
N THR A 426 -8.73 -10.21 -13.79
CA THR A 426 -9.46 -9.22 -14.59
C THR A 426 -10.77 -9.71 -15.20
N ASP A 427 -11.73 -8.80 -15.37
CA ASP A 427 -12.89 -8.94 -16.27
C ASP A 427 -12.83 -7.95 -17.47
N GLY A 428 -11.74 -7.18 -17.58
CA GLY A 428 -11.46 -6.22 -18.64
C GLY A 428 -10.23 -6.63 -19.46
N GLU A 429 -9.28 -5.73 -19.70
CA GLU A 429 -8.07 -6.07 -20.46
C GLU A 429 -6.80 -5.83 -19.63
N MET A 430 -5.99 -6.87 -19.47
CA MET A 430 -4.75 -6.82 -18.69
C MET A 430 -3.54 -7.26 -19.52
N TRP A 431 -2.50 -6.43 -19.59
CA TRP A 431 -1.22 -6.77 -20.23
C TRP A 431 -0.14 -6.94 -19.17
N LEU A 432 0.49 -8.11 -19.12
CA LEU A 432 1.59 -8.44 -18.21
C LEU A 432 2.91 -8.53 -18.99
N ASP A 433 3.88 -7.66 -18.72
CA ASP A 433 5.24 -7.71 -19.29
C ASP A 433 6.30 -7.90 -18.19
N GLY A 434 6.89 -9.09 -18.10
CA GLY A 434 7.92 -9.37 -17.10
C GLY A 434 7.40 -9.60 -15.69
N CYS A 435 6.11 -9.90 -15.54
CA CYS A 435 5.51 -10.10 -14.24
C CYS A 435 5.87 -11.46 -13.64
N VAL A 436 5.80 -11.53 -12.31
CA VAL A 436 6.03 -12.75 -11.52
C VAL A 436 4.79 -13.07 -10.71
N SER A 437 4.36 -14.33 -10.73
CA SER A 437 3.21 -14.86 -9.99
C SER A 437 3.58 -16.17 -9.28
N TYR A 438 3.17 -16.36 -8.03
CA TYR A 438 3.30 -17.64 -7.32
C TYR A 438 2.54 -17.66 -5.98
N GLY A 439 2.33 -18.84 -5.41
CA GLY A 439 1.96 -18.99 -3.99
C GLY A 439 0.51 -18.64 -3.63
N SER A 440 -0.28 -18.15 -4.58
CA SER A 440 -1.74 -18.12 -4.51
C SER A 440 -2.34 -19.44 -5.00
N GLY A 441 -3.65 -19.62 -4.81
CA GLY A 441 -4.41 -20.74 -5.35
C GLY A 441 -4.36 -20.78 -6.88
N ASP A 442 -4.50 -19.61 -7.51
CA ASP A 442 -4.32 -19.39 -8.94
C ASP A 442 -3.32 -18.25 -9.20
N ASP A 443 -2.52 -18.36 -10.25
CA ASP A 443 -1.68 -17.24 -10.68
C ASP A 443 -2.55 -16.20 -11.42
N PHE A 444 -3.47 -16.67 -12.27
CA PHE A 444 -4.25 -15.82 -13.15
C PHE A 444 -5.72 -16.25 -13.21
N ILE A 445 -6.62 -15.28 -12.99
CA ILE A 445 -8.06 -15.43 -13.19
C ILE A 445 -8.53 -14.43 -14.24
N VAL A 446 -9.11 -14.96 -15.32
CA VAL A 446 -9.84 -14.15 -16.31
C VAL A 446 -11.33 -14.48 -16.17
N ARG A 447 -12.12 -13.45 -15.87
CA ARG A 447 -13.58 -13.55 -15.77
C ARG A 447 -14.24 -13.28 -17.11
N SER A 448 -15.52 -13.66 -17.21
CA SER A 448 -16.35 -13.41 -18.39
C SER A 448 -16.25 -11.96 -18.87
N GLY A 449 -15.94 -11.79 -20.15
CA GLY A 449 -15.71 -10.47 -20.79
C GLY A 449 -14.26 -9.99 -20.77
N GLY A 450 -13.40 -10.61 -19.97
CA GLY A 450 -12.00 -10.21 -19.82
C GLY A 450 -11.02 -10.88 -20.77
N SER A 451 -9.81 -10.34 -20.85
CA SER A 451 -8.66 -10.94 -21.51
C SER A 451 -7.35 -10.55 -20.83
N MET A 452 -6.40 -11.48 -20.82
CA MET A 452 -5.06 -11.27 -20.29
C MET A 452 -4.01 -11.61 -21.33
N HIS A 453 -3.04 -10.71 -21.49
CA HIS A 453 -1.98 -10.81 -22.48
C HIS A 453 -0.63 -10.96 -21.79
N PHE A 454 0.08 -12.04 -22.07
CA PHE A 454 1.33 -12.39 -21.39
C PHE A 454 2.55 -12.11 -22.27
N LYS A 455 3.56 -11.49 -21.67
CA LYS A 455 4.87 -11.30 -22.28
C LYS A 455 5.95 -11.44 -21.21
N HIS A 456 6.88 -12.38 -21.38
CA HIS A 456 7.96 -12.65 -20.42
C HIS A 456 7.50 -12.90 -18.96
N VAL A 457 6.33 -13.51 -18.77
CA VAL A 457 5.78 -13.77 -17.43
C VAL A 457 6.39 -15.05 -16.84
N MET A 458 6.71 -15.01 -15.55
CA MET A 458 7.11 -16.18 -14.76
C MET A 458 5.97 -16.53 -13.80
N SER A 459 5.50 -17.78 -13.83
CA SER A 459 4.37 -18.23 -13.01
C SER A 459 4.54 -19.69 -12.59
N SER A 460 3.79 -20.10 -11.56
CA SER A 460 3.71 -21.49 -11.10
C SER A 460 2.87 -22.39 -12.04
N ASN A 461 2.30 -21.81 -13.09
CA ASN A 461 1.45 -22.37 -14.14
C ASN A 461 0.05 -22.81 -13.70
N VAL A 462 -0.56 -22.12 -12.74
CA VAL A 462 -1.95 -22.37 -12.33
C VAL A 462 -2.86 -21.30 -12.93
N PHE A 463 -3.68 -21.71 -13.92
CA PHE A 463 -4.54 -20.82 -14.70
C PHE A 463 -6.01 -21.24 -14.54
N GLN A 464 -6.87 -20.26 -14.22
CA GLN A 464 -8.32 -20.44 -14.20
C GLN A 464 -8.97 -19.50 -15.21
N ASN A 465 -9.82 -20.06 -16.06
CA ASN A 465 -10.67 -19.31 -16.98
C ASN A 465 -12.13 -19.54 -16.57
N ASP A 466 -12.72 -18.53 -15.95
CA ASP A 466 -14.08 -18.59 -15.45
C ASP A 466 -15.07 -18.24 -16.57
N THR A 467 -15.46 -19.25 -17.34
CA THR A 467 -16.63 -19.15 -18.21
C THR A 467 -17.89 -19.34 -17.38
N TYR A 468 -18.38 -18.27 -16.74
CA TYR A 468 -19.73 -18.22 -16.16
C TYR A 468 -20.76 -17.83 -17.23
#